data_AF-A0A972VYI3-F1
#
_entry.id   AF-A0A972VYI3-F1
#
_cell.length_a   1.000
_cell.length_b   1.000
_cell.length_c   1.000
_cell.angle_alpha   90.00
_cell.angle_beta   90.00
_cell.angle_gamma   90.00
#
_symmetry.space_group_name_H-M   'P 1'
#
loop_
_entity.id
_entity.type
_entity.pdbx_description
1 polymer ?
#
loop_
_entity_poly.entity_id
_entity_poly.type
_entity_poly.pdbx_seq_one_letter_code
_entity_poly.pdbx_strand_id
1 'polypeptide(L)'
;MKWWFGLILCLLSGLAAAQPIEAAVDLARQGRQVTQQQQIFLLYVSRPDCPYCAQLEKAVLLPMLKDPLLTEKIYLAELSWT
;
A
#
# COMPACT_ATOMS: atom_id res chain seq x y z
N MET A 1 -47.23 -19.72 10.57
CA MET A 1 -46.82 -18.47 9.88
C MET A 1 -45.74 -17.75 10.71
N LYS A 2 -44.52 -18.28 10.79
CA LYS A 2 -43.49 -17.72 11.71
C LYS A 2 -42.08 -18.17 11.33
N TRP A 3 -41.77 -18.22 10.03
CA TRP A 3 -40.49 -18.73 9.54
C TRP A 3 -39.94 -17.96 8.32
N TRP A 4 -40.31 -16.69 8.16
CA TRP A 4 -39.80 -15.82 7.08
C TRP A 4 -38.88 -14.70 7.55
N PHE A 5 -38.77 -14.45 8.87
CA PHE A 5 -37.88 -13.41 9.39
C PHE A 5 -36.39 -13.78 9.36
N GLY A 6 -36.04 -15.07 9.27
CA GLY A 6 -34.64 -15.51 9.22
C GLY A 6 -33.94 -15.23 7.90
N LEU A 7 -34.69 -15.23 6.78
CA LEU A 7 -34.13 -15.02 5.43
C LEU A 7 -33.76 -13.56 5.17
N ILE A 8 -34.46 -12.61 5.80
CA ILE A 8 -34.18 -11.17 5.66
C ILE A 8 -32.86 -10.80 6.34
N LEU A 9 -32.53 -11.43 7.48
CA LEU A 9 -31.32 -11.09 8.24
C LEU A 9 -30.02 -11.49 7.54
N CYS A 10 -30.01 -12.58 6.76
CA CYS A 10 -28.81 -13.00 6.02
C CYS A 10 -28.53 -12.17 4.76
N LEU A 11 -29.56 -11.56 4.15
CA LEU A 11 -29.39 -10.72 2.96
C LEU A 11 -28.71 -9.37 3.28
N LEU A 12 -28.84 -8.88 4.51
CA LEU A 12 -28.22 -7.64 4.98
C LEU A 12 -26.71 -7.79 5.28
N SER A 13 -26.23 -8.99 5.57
CA SER A 13 -24.81 -9.25 5.87
C SER A 13 -23.90 -9.23 4.64
N GLY A 14 -24.47 -9.33 3.43
CA GLY A 14 -23.70 -9.33 2.17
C GLY A 14 -23.26 -7.94 1.69
N LEU A 15 -23.75 -6.86 2.30
CA LEU A 15 -23.39 -5.47 1.95
C LEU A 15 -22.22 -4.91 2.78
N ALA A 16 -21.62 -5.71 3.66
CA ALA A 16 -20.34 -5.36 4.28
C ALA A 16 -19.22 -5.55 3.24
N ALA A 17 -19.23 -4.73 2.19
CA ALA A 17 -18.09 -4.60 1.30
C ALA A 17 -16.91 -4.12 2.14
N ALA A 18 -15.80 -4.87 2.10
CA ALA A 18 -14.54 -4.41 2.66
C ALA A 18 -14.26 -3.02 2.12
N GLN A 19 -14.23 -2.01 3.00
CA GLN A 19 -13.99 -0.64 2.58
C GLN A 19 -12.65 -0.60 1.85
N PRO A 20 -12.58 -0.02 0.64
CA PRO A 20 -11.33 0.09 -0.07
C PRO A 20 -10.36 0.85 0.83
N ILE A 21 -9.26 0.21 1.18
CA ILE A 21 -8.17 0.88 1.90
C ILE A 21 -7.68 1.95 0.94
N GLU A 22 -7.90 3.22 1.27
CA GLU A 22 -7.62 4.35 0.38
C GLU A 22 -6.17 4.35 -0.12
N ALA A 23 -5.25 3.94 0.75
CA ALA A 23 -3.84 3.72 0.41
C ALA A 23 -3.64 2.65 -0.68
N ALA A 24 -4.43 1.59 -0.72
CA ALA A 24 -4.34 0.54 -1.74
C ALA A 24 -4.81 1.02 -3.12
N VAL A 25 -5.83 1.87 -3.17
CA VAL A 25 -6.31 2.49 -4.43
C VAL A 25 -5.26 3.45 -4.99
N ASP A 26 -4.59 4.20 -4.12
CA ASP A 26 -3.53 5.13 -4.51
C ASP A 26 -2.29 4.38 -5.04
N LEU A 27 -1.84 3.33 -4.35
CA LEU A 27 -0.73 2.48 -4.80
C LEU A 27 -0.98 1.86 -6.17
N ALA A 28 -2.20 1.39 -6.44
CA ALA A 28 -2.54 0.84 -7.76
C ALA A 28 -2.44 1.88 -8.88
N ARG A 29 -2.80 3.15 -8.60
CA ARG A 29 -2.65 4.25 -9.55
C ARG A 29 -1.18 4.56 -9.80
N GLN A 30 -0.39 4.69 -8.73
CA GLN A 30 1.03 4.99 -8.81
C GLN A 30 1.79 3.88 -9.57
N GLY A 31 1.49 2.61 -9.30
CA GLY A 31 2.09 1.47 -10.01
C GLY A 31 1.81 1.47 -11.51
N ARG A 32 0.59 1.85 -11.94
CA ARG A 32 0.28 2.00 -13.38
C ARG A 32 1.10 3.11 -14.03
N GLN A 33 1.24 4.26 -13.36
CA GLN A 33 2.01 5.39 -13.87
C GLN A 33 3.50 5.04 -14.02
N VAL A 34 4.08 4.39 -13.00
CA VAL A 34 5.50 3.99 -12.99
C VAL A 34 5.81 2.94 -14.06
N THR A 35 4.86 2.04 -14.32
CA THR A 35 4.97 1.08 -15.44
C THR A 35 5.03 1.79 -16.79
N GLN A 36 4.22 2.84 -17.00
CA GLN A 36 4.27 3.65 -18.23
C GLN A 36 5.59 4.41 -18.38
N GLN A 37 6.20 4.81 -17.26
CA GLN A 37 7.48 5.50 -17.21
C GLN A 37 8.70 4.55 -17.27
N GLN A 38 8.47 3.24 -17.38
CA GLN A 38 9.52 2.20 -17.38
C GLN A 38 10.44 2.26 -16.15
N GLN A 39 9.90 2.71 -15.02
CA GLN A 39 10.60 2.78 -13.75
C GLN A 39 10.28 1.56 -12.87
N ILE A 40 11.17 1.28 -11.92
CA ILE A 40 11.00 0.29 -10.87
C ILE A 40 10.15 0.90 -9.77
N PHE A 41 9.03 0.28 -9.46
CA PHE A 41 8.18 0.67 -8.33
C PHE A 41 8.69 0.02 -7.03
N LEU A 42 9.29 0.81 -6.15
CA LEU A 42 9.74 0.36 -4.84
C LEU A 42 8.76 0.81 -3.76
N LEU A 43 8.06 -0.14 -3.13
CA LEU A 43 7.16 0.14 -2.01
C LEU A 43 7.92 -0.03 -0.69
N TYR A 44 8.05 1.04 0.08
CA TYR A 44 8.61 1.02 1.43
C TYR A 44 7.48 1.15 2.46
N VAL A 45 7.28 0.09 3.25
CA VAL A 45 6.28 0.06 4.33
C VAL A 45 7.00 0.12 5.67
N SER A 46 6.65 1.10 6.48
CA SER A 46 7.24 1.31 7.80
C SER A 46 6.16 1.55 8.85
N ARG A 47 6.55 1.58 10.13
CA ARG A 47 5.67 1.96 11.24
C ARG A 47 6.42 2.93 12.15
N PRO A 48 5.71 3.77 12.92
CA PRO A 48 6.33 4.58 13.97
C PRO A 48 7.13 3.70 14.95
N ASP A 49 8.23 4.25 15.45
CA ASP A 49 9.07 3.62 16.47
C ASP A 49 9.58 2.22 16.08
N CYS A 50 10.01 2.07 14.83
CA CYS A 50 10.60 0.85 14.30
C CYS A 50 12.13 0.98 14.17
N PRO A 51 12.93 0.47 15.13
CA PRO A 51 14.38 0.58 15.08
C PRO A 51 14.99 -0.07 13.84
N TYR A 52 14.43 -1.19 13.39
CA TYR A 52 14.88 -1.88 12.18
C TYR A 52 14.61 -1.05 10.92
N CYS A 53 13.46 -0.39 10.85
CA CYS A 53 13.09 0.49 9.74
C CYS A 53 14.08 1.65 9.63
N ALA A 54 14.41 2.28 10.76
CA ALA A 54 15.41 3.36 10.82
C ALA A 54 16.82 2.88 10.42
N GLN A 55 17.18 1.64 10.75
CA GLN A 55 18.46 1.06 10.33
C GLN A 55 18.48 0.79 8.82
N LEU A 56 17.40 0.22 8.27
CA LEU A 56 17.25 -0.05 6.84
C LEU A 56 17.30 1.24 6.02
N GLU A 57 16.62 2.30 6.46
CA GLU A 57 16.66 3.61 5.82
C GLU A 57 18.10 4.13 5.73
N LYS A 58 18.84 4.10 6.85
CA LYS A 58 20.22 4.61 6.90
C LYS A 58 21.20 3.76 6.09
N ALA A 59 21.07 2.44 6.14
CA ALA A 59 22.04 1.53 5.55
C ALA A 59 21.79 1.26 4.06
N VAL A 60 20.54 1.34 3.60
CA VAL A 60 20.16 0.91 2.25
C VAL A 60 19.40 2.01 1.52
N LEU A 61 18.27 2.48 2.06
CA LEU A 61 17.36 3.36 1.32
C LEU A 61 18.01 4.71 0.98
N LEU A 62 18.59 5.39 1.97
CA LEU A 62 19.23 6.69 1.78
C LEU A 62 20.46 6.64 0.86
N PRO A 63 21.38 5.66 0.98
CA PRO A 63 22.44 5.49 0.00
C PRO A 63 21.92 5.23 -1.42
N MET A 64 20.91 4.37 -1.57
CA MET A 64 20.32 4.03 -2.86
C MET A 64 19.71 5.25 -3.56
N LEU A 65 19.01 6.13 -2.82
CA LEU A 65 18.43 7.35 -3.36
C LEU A 65 19.47 8.45 -3.71
N LYS A 66 20.70 8.30 -3.24
CA LYS A 66 21.83 9.19 -3.59
C LYS A 66 22.59 8.70 -4.81
N ASP A 67 22.38 7.46 -5.25
CA ASP A 67 23.02 6.92 -6.45
C ASP A 67 22.23 7.40 -7.69
N PRO A 68 22.80 8.29 -8.53
CA PRO A 68 22.11 8.83 -9.69
C PRO A 68 21.68 7.74 -10.70
N LEU A 69 22.39 6.60 -10.74
CA LEU A 69 22.02 5.48 -11.62
C LEU A 69 20.73 4.78 -11.18
N LEU A 70 20.37 4.90 -9.91
CA LEU A 70 19.19 4.30 -9.30
C LEU A 70 18.06 5.31 -9.16
N THR A 71 18.36 6.56 -8.83
CA THR A 71 17.34 7.62 -8.64
C THR A 71 16.51 7.89 -9.89
N GLU A 72 17.10 7.77 -11.09
CA GLU A 72 16.34 7.92 -12.35
C GLU A 72 15.44 6.71 -12.65
N LYS A 73 15.79 5.55 -12.13
CA LYS A 73 15.14 4.27 -12.44
C LYS A 73 14.10 3.86 -11.40
N ILE A 74 14.15 4.39 -10.19
CA ILE A 74 13.31 3.95 -9.07
C ILE A 74 12.31 5.05 -8.70
N TYR A 75 11.05 4.66 -8.65
CA TYR A 75 10.01 5.42 -7.97
C TYR A 75 9.78 4.80 -6.58
N LEU A 76 10.04 5.57 -5.53
CA LEU A 76 9.83 5.16 -4.14
C LEU A 76 8.44 5.61 -3.66
N ALA A 77 7.59 4.65 -3.32
CA ALA A 77 6.32 4.88 -2.63
C ALA A 77 6.47 4.54 -1.15
N GLU A 78 6.23 5.51 -0.27
CA GLU A 78 6.32 5.31 1.18
C GLU A 78 4.93 5.14 1.79
N LEU A 79 4.77 4.14 2.65
CA LEU A 79 3.55 3.89 3.40
C LEU A 79 3.89 3.73 4.88
N SER A 80 3.57 4.76 5.66
CA SER A 80 3.63 4.70 7.11
C SER A 80 2.37 4.04 7.64
N TRP A 81 2.50 2.81 8.13
CA TRP A 81 1.43 2.08 8.79
C TRP A 81 1.29 2.56 10.23
N THR A 82 0.18 3.26 10.50
CA THR A 82 -0.24 3.69 11.85
C THR A 82 -1.33 2.79 12.39
#